data_AF-A0A4Y8Q575-F1
#
_entry.id   AF-A0A4Y8Q575-F1
#
_cell.length_a   1.000
_cell.length_b   1.000
_cell.length_c   1.000
_cell.angle_alpha   90.00
_cell.angle_beta   90.00
_cell.angle_gamma   90.00
#
_symmetry.space_group_name_H-M   'P 1'
#
loop_
_entity.id
_entity.type
_entity.pdbx_description
1 polymer ?
#
loop_
_entity_poly.entity_id
_entity_poly.type
_entity_poly.pdbx_seq_one_letter_code
_entity_poly.pdbx_strand_id
1 'polypeptide(L)'
;MSKETLKPAFNCVLASVYNTLADVHGLRFAPEAVFMAPNYFELGHFDGKLVGLHPEGAARQFLTRIGTDMAFPAMDGREGAVAFAKRFVREQGVLPAAINLRYSVLDPTNFDNDYWNFQLIVDWAEDRFVMYDQYHGELYKVEDSYLGQMIDTAFNYRQQGRFTPFLVIPVADPQEAQAALDRDHLPALALAAIRAYDPQISLRVGRAFAARMQELYLEPAPGMNLHDEIYKIMGHQILITKSRQQFAEWAGQAGLKPDALEALQSLVARWDLVNMMVPMTVGRRSAAEYERLLEEYEKLISLEATVLEQVGAELEIRLAEQAQQHSEPQPAPHGR
;
A
#
# COMPACT_ATOMS: atom_id res chain seq x y z
N MET A 1 5.31 -7.40 22.59
CA MET A 1 5.73 -6.44 21.53
C MET A 1 4.99 -5.12 21.77
N SER A 2 5.65 -3.95 21.77
CA SER A 2 4.93 -2.68 21.90
C SER A 2 4.41 -2.22 20.54
N LYS A 3 3.19 -1.64 20.49
CA LYS A 3 2.55 -1.10 19.28
C LYS A 3 3.42 -0.09 18.51
N GLU A 4 4.41 0.51 19.17
CA GLU A 4 5.30 1.56 18.62
C GLU A 4 6.25 1.04 17.52
N THR A 5 6.49 -0.27 17.48
CA THR A 5 7.38 -0.92 16.49
C THR A 5 6.68 -1.20 15.16
N LEU A 6 5.39 -1.57 15.19
CA LEU A 6 4.62 -1.87 13.99
C LEU A 6 4.26 -0.60 13.23
N LYS A 7 4.48 -0.61 11.91
CA LYS A 7 4.17 0.53 11.03
C LYS A 7 3.01 0.23 10.10
N PRO A 8 1.99 1.09 10.05
CA PRO A 8 0.98 1.03 8.99
C PRO A 8 1.58 1.50 7.66
N ALA A 9 0.94 1.13 6.56
CA ALA A 9 1.17 1.73 5.26
C ALA A 9 -0.17 1.99 4.56
N PHE A 10 -0.16 2.74 3.46
CA PHE A 10 -1.37 2.94 2.67
C PHE A 10 -1.96 1.61 2.17
N ASN A 11 -1.14 0.56 2.04
CA ASN A 11 -1.53 -0.78 1.61
C ASN A 11 -1.03 -1.88 2.58
N CYS A 12 -1.91 -2.82 2.95
CA CYS A 12 -1.62 -3.88 3.92
C CYS A 12 -0.53 -4.87 3.47
N VAL A 13 -0.38 -5.15 2.17
CA VAL A 13 0.68 -6.04 1.66
C VAL A 13 2.05 -5.38 1.86
N LEU A 14 2.18 -4.10 1.50
CA LEU A 14 3.43 -3.35 1.63
C LEU A 14 3.81 -3.15 3.10
N ALA A 15 2.82 -2.86 3.95
CA ALA A 15 3.01 -2.86 5.40
C ALA A 15 3.46 -4.24 5.90
N SER A 16 2.88 -5.34 5.38
CA SER A 16 3.24 -6.70 5.77
C SER A 16 4.68 -7.02 5.42
N VAL A 17 5.15 -6.60 4.25
CA VAL A 17 6.56 -6.72 3.85
C VAL A 17 7.46 -5.97 4.83
N TYR A 18 7.17 -4.70 5.10
CA TYR A 18 7.97 -3.89 6.03
C TYR A 18 8.08 -4.54 7.41
N ASN A 19 6.94 -4.82 8.05
CA ASN A 19 6.91 -5.35 9.42
C ASN A 19 7.56 -6.73 9.49
N THR A 20 7.36 -7.60 8.48
CA THR A 20 8.03 -8.91 8.46
C THR A 20 9.55 -8.77 8.41
N LEU A 21 10.08 -7.90 7.54
CA LEU A 21 11.52 -7.70 7.42
C LEU A 21 12.13 -7.02 8.66
N ALA A 22 11.43 -6.06 9.26
CA ALA A 22 11.88 -5.36 10.45
C ALA A 22 11.83 -6.25 11.71
N ASP A 23 10.71 -6.94 11.94
CA ASP A 23 10.47 -7.68 13.19
C ASP A 23 10.99 -9.12 13.15
N VAL A 24 10.89 -9.83 12.02
CA VAL A 24 11.38 -11.22 11.91
C VAL A 24 12.87 -11.26 11.61
N HIS A 25 13.34 -10.38 10.71
CA HIS A 25 14.72 -10.41 10.21
C HIS A 25 15.61 -9.31 10.80
N GLY A 26 15.06 -8.39 11.60
CA GLY A 26 15.82 -7.34 12.26
C GLY A 26 16.38 -6.28 11.32
N LEU A 27 15.88 -6.19 10.08
CA LEU A 27 16.36 -5.23 9.09
C LEU A 27 15.93 -3.80 9.46
N ARG A 28 16.82 -2.84 9.26
CA ARG A 28 16.62 -1.43 9.63
C ARG A 28 16.59 -0.56 8.39
N PHE A 29 15.40 -0.03 8.10
CA PHE A 29 15.17 0.84 6.95
C PHE A 29 13.83 1.58 7.14
N ALA A 30 13.59 2.60 6.32
CA ALA A 30 12.34 3.35 6.35
C ALA A 30 11.22 2.60 5.58
N PRO A 31 9.96 2.60 6.07
CA PRO A 31 8.84 1.98 5.36
C PRO A 31 8.71 2.41 3.90
N GLU A 32 9.06 3.66 3.61
CA GLU A 32 9.02 4.28 2.29
C GLU A 32 9.86 3.52 1.26
N ALA A 33 10.95 2.86 1.67
CA ALA A 33 11.79 2.12 0.74
C ALA A 33 11.05 0.92 0.11
N VAL A 34 10.03 0.37 0.78
CA VAL A 34 9.20 -0.73 0.26
C VAL A 34 8.32 -0.26 -0.87
N PHE A 35 7.76 0.94 -0.75
CA PHE A 35 6.70 1.41 -1.63
C PHE A 35 7.12 2.45 -2.65
N MET A 36 8.19 3.23 -2.40
CA MET A 36 8.73 4.18 -3.36
C MET A 36 9.45 3.46 -4.51
N ALA A 37 8.65 2.96 -5.44
CA ALA A 37 9.05 2.34 -6.69
C ALA A 37 8.75 3.27 -7.88
N PRO A 38 9.37 3.07 -9.05
CA PRO A 38 9.11 3.89 -10.24
C PRO A 38 7.62 4.02 -10.59
N ASN A 39 6.82 3.00 -10.31
CA ASN A 39 5.38 2.98 -10.57
C ASN A 39 4.51 3.46 -9.39
N TYR A 40 5.08 4.17 -8.40
CA TYR A 40 4.34 4.60 -7.20
C TYR A 40 3.09 5.44 -7.52
N PHE A 41 3.21 6.37 -8.47
CA PHE A 41 2.11 7.25 -8.88
C PHE A 41 1.25 6.65 -10.00
N GLU A 42 1.56 5.45 -10.48
CA GLU A 42 0.81 4.80 -11.57
C GLU A 42 -0.64 4.58 -11.15
N LEU A 43 -1.54 4.85 -12.10
CA LEU A 43 -2.96 4.58 -11.99
C LEU A 43 -3.34 3.53 -13.03
N GLY A 44 -4.19 2.59 -12.63
CA GLY A 44 -4.81 1.59 -13.48
C GLY A 44 -6.33 1.64 -13.39
N HIS A 45 -6.97 0.91 -14.30
CA HIS A 45 -8.42 0.71 -14.28
C HIS A 45 -8.70 -0.79 -14.32
N PHE A 46 -9.54 -1.26 -13.40
CA PHE A 46 -10.01 -2.64 -13.35
C PHE A 46 -11.49 -2.68 -13.02
N ASP A 47 -12.31 -3.11 -13.98
CA ASP A 47 -13.75 -3.33 -13.86
C ASP A 47 -14.49 -2.20 -13.10
N GLY A 48 -14.44 -0.99 -13.67
CA GLY A 48 -15.14 0.18 -13.11
C GLY A 48 -14.49 0.74 -11.84
N LYS A 49 -13.28 0.29 -11.49
CA LYS A 49 -12.52 0.77 -10.33
C LYS A 49 -11.24 1.45 -10.80
N LEU A 50 -10.94 2.60 -10.21
CA LEU A 50 -9.63 3.21 -10.31
C LEU A 50 -8.72 2.56 -9.27
N VAL A 51 -7.57 2.08 -9.70
CA VAL A 51 -6.61 1.39 -8.83
C VAL A 51 -5.25 2.09 -8.90
N GLY A 52 -4.52 2.10 -7.79
CA GLY A 52 -3.13 2.57 -7.79
C GLY A 52 -2.16 1.44 -8.16
N LEU A 53 -0.90 1.64 -7.76
CA LEU A 53 0.16 0.65 -7.77
C LEU A 53 -0.32 -0.74 -7.30
N HIS A 54 -0.10 -1.77 -8.12
CA HIS A 54 -0.37 -3.15 -7.72
C HIS A 54 0.61 -3.56 -6.61
N PRO A 55 0.14 -3.83 -5.39
CA PRO A 55 1.03 -3.99 -4.24
C PRO A 55 1.95 -5.21 -4.34
N GLU A 56 1.51 -6.29 -5.01
CA GLU A 56 2.39 -7.43 -5.30
C GLU A 56 3.61 -7.03 -6.11
N GLY A 57 3.42 -6.19 -7.14
CA GLY A 57 4.46 -5.81 -8.06
C GLY A 57 5.54 -4.98 -7.36
N ALA A 58 5.10 -3.98 -6.59
CA ALA A 58 6.00 -3.18 -5.77
C ALA A 58 6.74 -4.03 -4.72
N ALA A 59 6.03 -4.89 -4.00
CA ALA A 59 6.65 -5.80 -3.04
C ALA A 59 7.72 -6.68 -3.71
N ARG A 60 7.41 -7.33 -4.83
CA ARG A 60 8.38 -8.18 -5.55
C ARG A 60 9.58 -7.40 -6.05
N GLN A 61 9.38 -6.20 -6.60
CA GLN A 61 10.48 -5.35 -7.06
C GLN A 61 11.42 -4.98 -5.91
N PHE A 62 10.86 -4.63 -4.75
CA PHE A 62 11.63 -4.33 -3.55
C PHE A 62 12.36 -5.58 -3.01
N LEU A 63 11.66 -6.70 -2.86
CA LEU A 63 12.24 -7.93 -2.31
C LEU A 63 13.35 -8.50 -3.21
N THR A 64 13.19 -8.42 -4.53
CA THR A 64 14.22 -8.84 -5.49
C THR A 64 15.52 -8.05 -5.30
N ARG A 65 15.43 -6.75 -4.99
CA ARG A 65 16.61 -5.89 -4.75
C ARG A 65 17.42 -6.32 -3.53
N ILE A 66 16.76 -6.88 -2.52
CA ILE A 66 17.42 -7.37 -1.29
C ILE A 66 17.66 -8.89 -1.32
N GLY A 67 17.48 -9.53 -2.48
CA GLY A 67 17.80 -10.95 -2.68
C GLY A 67 16.78 -11.94 -2.10
N THR A 68 15.51 -11.56 -1.95
CA THR A 68 14.44 -12.43 -1.43
C THR A 68 13.16 -12.32 -2.27
N ASP A 69 12.12 -13.08 -1.91
CA ASP A 69 10.81 -13.06 -2.54
C ASP A 69 9.69 -13.41 -1.53
N MET A 70 8.43 -13.23 -1.94
CA MET A 70 7.25 -13.66 -1.17
C MET A 70 7.00 -15.16 -1.35
N ALA A 71 6.80 -15.86 -0.23
CA ALA A 71 6.37 -17.24 -0.19
C ALA A 71 4.97 -17.37 0.45
N PHE A 72 4.15 -18.24 -0.13
CA PHE A 72 2.80 -18.56 0.36
C PHE A 72 2.74 -20.06 0.70
N PRO A 73 3.15 -20.47 1.90
CA PRO A 73 3.23 -21.88 2.25
C PRO A 73 1.84 -22.53 2.26
N ALA A 74 1.74 -23.73 1.69
CA ALA A 74 0.52 -24.52 1.66
C ALA A 74 0.27 -25.19 3.02
N MET A 75 -0.97 -25.09 3.50
CA MET A 75 -1.42 -25.63 4.77
C MET A 75 -2.40 -26.79 4.55
N ASP A 76 -2.34 -27.79 5.43
CA ASP A 76 -3.27 -28.93 5.46
C ASP A 76 -4.61 -28.54 6.11
N GLY A 77 -5.29 -27.55 5.51
CA GLY A 77 -6.56 -27.01 5.99
C GLY A 77 -6.45 -26.05 7.18
N ARG A 78 -7.61 -25.68 7.73
CA ARG A 78 -7.74 -24.63 8.77
C ARG A 78 -7.02 -24.97 10.06
N GLU A 79 -7.17 -26.20 10.56
CA GLU A 79 -6.54 -26.63 11.81
C GLU A 79 -5.01 -26.62 11.69
N GLY A 80 -4.48 -27.11 10.56
CA GLY A 80 -3.05 -27.05 10.25
C GLY A 80 -2.53 -25.62 10.14
N ALA A 81 -3.30 -24.72 9.52
CA ALA A 81 -2.94 -23.29 9.42
C ALA A 81 -2.93 -22.59 10.79
N VAL A 82 -3.91 -22.84 11.65
CA VAL A 82 -3.95 -22.29 13.02
C VAL A 82 -2.77 -22.80 13.83
N ALA A 83 -2.48 -24.10 13.78
CA ALA A 83 -1.33 -24.69 14.47
C ALA A 83 0.00 -24.09 13.95
N PHE A 84 0.12 -23.90 12.64
CA PHE A 84 1.27 -23.23 12.02
C PHE A 84 1.42 -21.81 12.55
N ALA A 85 0.34 -21.01 12.58
CA ALA A 85 0.38 -19.63 13.05
C ALA A 85 0.85 -19.55 14.51
N LYS A 86 0.31 -20.37 15.40
CA LYS A 86 0.73 -20.42 16.81
C LYS A 86 2.22 -20.69 16.96
N ARG A 87 2.73 -21.68 16.22
CA ARG A 87 4.16 -22.04 16.25
C ARG A 87 5.00 -20.88 15.71
N PHE A 88 4.64 -20.36 14.54
CA PHE A 88 5.40 -19.33 13.86
C PHE A 88 5.54 -18.07 14.72
N VAL A 89 4.44 -17.55 15.29
CA VAL A 89 4.52 -16.27 16.00
C VAL A 89 5.33 -16.34 17.30
N ARG A 90 5.35 -17.52 17.93
CA ARG A 90 6.19 -17.78 19.10
C ARG A 90 7.68 -17.88 18.77
N GLU A 91 8.00 -18.42 17.59
CA GLU A 91 9.38 -18.71 17.20
C GLU A 91 10.02 -17.56 16.41
N GLN A 92 9.24 -16.87 15.58
CA GLN A 92 9.73 -15.94 14.57
C GLN A 92 9.16 -14.52 14.68
N GLY A 93 8.08 -14.30 15.44
CA GLY A 93 7.49 -12.97 15.63
C GLY A 93 6.23 -12.74 14.80
N VAL A 94 6.23 -11.79 13.87
CA VAL A 94 5.02 -11.39 13.15
C VAL A 94 4.73 -12.30 11.94
N LEU A 95 3.46 -12.64 11.73
CA LEU A 95 3.00 -13.45 10.60
C LEU A 95 1.85 -12.75 9.87
N PRO A 96 2.04 -12.25 8.65
CA PRO A 96 0.93 -11.76 7.85
C PRO A 96 -0.03 -12.88 7.43
N ALA A 97 -1.31 -12.70 7.70
CA ALA A 97 -2.40 -13.60 7.33
C ALA A 97 -3.38 -12.90 6.39
N ALA A 98 -3.68 -13.53 5.27
CA ALA A 98 -4.71 -13.09 4.34
C ALA A 98 -6.08 -13.45 4.92
N ILE A 99 -6.89 -12.44 5.20
CA ILE A 99 -8.17 -12.59 5.90
C ILE A 99 -9.35 -12.16 5.03
N ASN A 100 -10.49 -12.76 5.28
CA ASN A 100 -11.77 -12.34 4.76
C ASN A 100 -12.27 -11.13 5.57
N LEU A 101 -12.47 -10.00 4.89
CA LEU A 101 -13.01 -8.80 5.54
C LEU A 101 -14.41 -8.98 6.10
N ARG A 102 -15.20 -9.95 5.62
CA ARG A 102 -16.49 -10.31 6.23
C ARG A 102 -16.36 -10.69 7.71
N TYR A 103 -15.22 -11.27 8.07
CA TYR A 103 -14.90 -11.69 9.43
C TYR A 103 -13.90 -10.75 10.11
N SER A 104 -13.60 -9.58 9.53
CA SER A 104 -12.80 -8.56 10.21
C SER A 104 -13.48 -8.12 11.51
N VAL A 105 -12.70 -7.88 12.56
CA VAL A 105 -13.24 -7.48 13.87
C VAL A 105 -13.53 -5.98 13.92
N LEU A 106 -12.72 -5.17 13.24
CA LEU A 106 -12.79 -3.70 13.33
C LEU A 106 -13.73 -3.10 12.29
N ASP A 107 -13.71 -3.64 11.06
CA ASP A 107 -14.56 -3.16 9.95
C ASP A 107 -15.06 -4.35 9.10
N PRO A 108 -16.06 -5.10 9.59
CA PRO A 108 -16.61 -6.23 8.87
C PRO A 108 -17.39 -5.79 7.63
N THR A 109 -17.09 -6.37 6.48
CA THR A 109 -17.89 -6.16 5.27
C THR A 109 -19.13 -7.05 5.26
N ASN A 110 -20.26 -6.55 4.74
CA ASN A 110 -21.49 -7.34 4.62
C ASN A 110 -21.44 -8.41 3.52
N PHE A 111 -20.36 -8.45 2.75
CA PHE A 111 -20.14 -9.37 1.63
C PHE A 111 -18.79 -10.07 1.78
N ASP A 112 -18.66 -11.21 1.10
CA ASP A 112 -17.39 -11.92 0.97
C ASP A 112 -16.47 -11.11 0.06
N ASN A 113 -15.37 -10.63 0.63
CA ASN A 113 -14.43 -9.79 -0.08
C ASN A 113 -13.21 -10.63 -0.48
N ASP A 114 -13.14 -10.97 -1.77
CA ASP A 114 -12.06 -11.78 -2.34
C ASP A 114 -10.80 -10.96 -2.70
N TYR A 115 -10.72 -9.69 -2.26
CA TYR A 115 -9.52 -8.87 -2.43
C TYR A 115 -8.43 -9.23 -1.44
N TRP A 116 -7.19 -8.89 -1.82
CA TRP A 116 -6.02 -9.18 -1.02
C TRP A 116 -5.97 -8.30 0.24
N ASN A 117 -6.44 -8.83 1.36
CA ASN A 117 -6.40 -8.16 2.66
C ASN A 117 -5.52 -8.93 3.63
N PHE A 118 -4.44 -8.29 4.10
CA PHE A 118 -3.57 -8.84 5.15
C PHE A 118 -3.77 -8.12 6.47
N GLN A 119 -3.70 -8.89 7.54
CA GLN A 119 -3.50 -8.42 8.90
C GLN A 119 -2.33 -9.20 9.51
N LEU A 120 -1.64 -8.61 10.48
CA LEU A 120 -0.51 -9.29 11.13
C LEU A 120 -1.00 -10.06 12.35
N ILE A 121 -0.64 -11.33 12.45
CA ILE A 121 -0.64 -12.06 13.71
C ILE A 121 0.66 -11.70 14.42
N VAL A 122 0.59 -11.09 15.60
CA VAL A 122 1.78 -10.55 16.29
C VAL A 122 2.14 -11.32 17.55
N ASP A 123 1.20 -12.06 18.12
CA ASP A 123 1.42 -12.89 19.31
C ASP A 123 0.33 -13.97 19.44
N TRP A 124 0.58 -14.97 20.27
CA TRP A 124 -0.43 -15.91 20.74
C TRP A 124 -0.29 -16.10 22.26
N ALA A 125 -1.27 -15.61 23.01
CA ALA A 125 -1.30 -15.66 24.46
C ALA A 125 -2.73 -15.84 24.96
N GLU A 126 -2.90 -16.52 26.10
CA GLU A 126 -4.21 -16.70 26.74
C GLU A 126 -5.25 -17.34 25.78
N ASP A 127 -4.82 -18.34 24.99
CA ASP A 127 -5.64 -19.04 23.99
C ASP A 127 -6.26 -18.12 22.92
N ARG A 128 -5.61 -16.98 22.67
CA ARG A 128 -6.03 -15.99 21.66
C ARG A 128 -4.84 -15.50 20.86
N PHE A 129 -5.09 -15.25 19.58
CA PHE A 129 -4.18 -14.49 18.75
C PHE A 129 -4.33 -13.02 19.03
N VAL A 130 -3.20 -12.32 19.12
CA VAL A 130 -3.16 -10.87 19.03
C VAL A 130 -2.89 -10.53 17.58
N MET A 131 -3.80 -9.76 17.00
CA MET A 131 -3.77 -9.34 15.62
C MET A 131 -3.52 -7.83 15.54
N TYR A 132 -2.91 -7.37 14.46
CA TYR A 132 -2.73 -5.96 14.15
C TYR A 132 -3.35 -5.66 12.78
N ASP A 133 -4.36 -4.79 12.79
CA ASP A 133 -4.94 -4.21 11.60
C ASP A 133 -4.03 -3.08 11.12
N GLN A 134 -3.37 -3.29 9.98
CA GLN A 134 -2.41 -2.35 9.42
C GLN A 134 -3.08 -1.13 8.77
N TYR A 135 -4.36 -1.22 8.45
CA TYR A 135 -5.13 -0.12 7.86
C TYR A 135 -5.61 0.86 8.92
N HIS A 136 -6.10 0.35 10.05
CA HIS A 136 -6.54 1.15 11.20
C HIS A 136 -5.40 1.47 12.18
N GLY A 137 -4.30 0.71 12.11
CA GLY A 137 -3.20 0.80 13.05
C GLY A 137 -3.61 0.36 14.45
N GLU A 138 -4.44 -0.69 14.57
CA GLU A 138 -5.05 -1.12 15.83
C GLU A 138 -4.78 -2.59 16.15
N LEU A 139 -4.63 -2.90 17.44
CA LEU A 139 -4.49 -4.26 17.93
C LEU A 139 -5.84 -4.79 18.40
N TYR A 140 -6.14 -6.04 18.09
CA TYR A 140 -7.33 -6.73 18.58
C TYR A 140 -7.02 -8.21 18.85
N LYS A 141 -7.90 -8.88 19.59
CA LYS A 141 -7.72 -10.29 19.96
C LYS A 141 -8.76 -11.16 19.26
N VAL A 142 -8.36 -12.34 18.79
CA VAL A 142 -9.26 -13.34 18.19
C VAL A 142 -8.99 -14.73 18.74
N GLU A 143 -10.06 -15.50 18.88
CA GLU A 143 -9.98 -16.92 19.28
C GLU A 143 -9.55 -17.79 18.09
N ASP A 144 -8.95 -18.95 18.37
CA ASP A 144 -8.44 -19.86 17.34
C ASP A 144 -9.47 -20.23 16.27
N SER A 145 -10.69 -20.55 16.71
CA SER A 145 -11.80 -20.91 15.81
C SER A 145 -12.20 -19.74 14.91
N TYR A 146 -12.12 -18.51 15.43
CA TYR A 146 -12.46 -17.32 14.67
C TYR A 146 -11.36 -16.99 13.65
N LEU A 147 -10.08 -17.11 14.02
CA LEU A 147 -8.98 -17.00 13.06
C LEU A 147 -9.18 -17.99 11.92
N GLY A 148 -9.53 -19.24 12.23
CA GLY A 148 -9.81 -20.27 11.22
C GLY A 148 -10.90 -19.89 10.22
N GLN A 149 -11.91 -19.11 10.64
CA GLN A 149 -12.94 -18.56 9.74
C GLN A 149 -12.42 -17.38 8.94
N MET A 150 -11.67 -16.47 9.58
CA MET A 150 -11.08 -15.31 8.91
C MET A 150 -10.17 -15.72 7.75
N ILE A 151 -9.36 -16.76 7.89
CA ILE A 151 -8.42 -17.19 6.84
C ILE A 151 -9.05 -18.09 5.77
N ASP A 152 -10.29 -18.57 5.96
CA ASP A 152 -10.96 -19.48 5.03
C ASP A 152 -11.74 -18.70 3.97
N THR A 153 -10.98 -18.10 3.04
CA THR A 153 -11.50 -17.31 1.91
C THR A 153 -11.04 -17.88 0.58
N ALA A 154 -11.85 -17.71 -0.48
CA ALA A 154 -11.57 -18.19 -1.84
C ALA A 154 -10.18 -17.75 -2.33
N PHE A 155 -9.81 -16.50 -2.01
CA PHE A 155 -8.50 -15.93 -2.28
C PHE A 155 -7.35 -16.83 -1.82
N ASN A 156 -7.47 -17.48 -0.65
CA ASN A 156 -6.44 -18.34 -0.09
C ASN A 156 -6.33 -19.70 -0.77
N TYR A 157 -7.17 -20.00 -1.77
CA TYR A 157 -7.08 -21.22 -2.59
C TYR A 157 -6.60 -20.93 -4.02
N ARG A 158 -6.23 -19.68 -4.34
CA ARG A 158 -5.85 -19.25 -5.71
C ARG A 158 -4.60 -19.93 -6.26
N GLN A 159 -3.70 -20.42 -5.39
CA GLN A 159 -2.43 -21.04 -5.79
C GLN A 159 -2.63 -22.53 -6.08
N GLN A 160 -3.08 -22.86 -7.30
CA GLN A 160 -3.29 -24.23 -7.75
C GLN A 160 -4.27 -25.03 -6.84
N GLY A 161 -5.26 -24.35 -6.25
CA GLY A 161 -6.23 -24.96 -5.33
C GLY A 161 -5.67 -25.26 -3.94
N ARG A 162 -4.41 -24.91 -3.65
CA ARG A 162 -3.80 -25.12 -2.34
C ARG A 162 -4.19 -24.01 -1.38
N PHE A 163 -4.44 -24.36 -0.12
CA PHE A 163 -4.75 -23.41 0.94
C PHE A 163 -3.48 -22.71 1.43
N THR A 164 -3.29 -21.44 1.08
CA THR A 164 -2.07 -20.65 1.36
C THR A 164 -2.40 -19.33 2.06
N PRO A 165 -2.82 -19.36 3.34
CA PRO A 165 -3.35 -18.18 4.03
C PRO A 165 -2.27 -17.21 4.55
N PHE A 166 -1.00 -17.60 4.58
CA PHE A 166 0.06 -16.80 5.15
C PHE A 166 1.04 -16.30 4.09
N LEU A 167 1.59 -15.10 4.32
CA LEU A 167 2.75 -14.59 3.61
C LEU A 167 3.98 -14.78 4.49
N VAL A 168 5.00 -15.43 3.97
CA VAL A 168 6.32 -15.56 4.59
C VAL A 168 7.37 -14.97 3.65
N ILE A 169 8.37 -14.29 4.21
CA ILE A 169 9.46 -13.70 3.44
C ILE A 169 10.76 -14.30 3.96
N PRO A 170 11.35 -15.32 3.31
CA PRO A 170 12.57 -15.95 3.76
C PRO A 170 13.81 -15.14 3.36
N VAL A 171 14.53 -14.56 4.32
CA VAL A 171 15.81 -13.89 4.07
C VAL A 171 16.95 -14.86 4.41
N ALA A 172 17.68 -15.31 3.38
CA ALA A 172 18.77 -16.29 3.56
C ALA A 172 20.02 -15.66 4.20
N ASP A 173 20.35 -14.42 3.81
CA ASP A 173 21.46 -13.65 4.36
C ASP A 173 20.98 -12.24 4.78
N PRO A 174 20.65 -12.04 6.07
CA PRO A 174 20.23 -10.74 6.58
C PRO A 174 21.31 -9.64 6.47
N GLN A 175 22.60 -10.00 6.46
CA GLN A 175 23.68 -9.03 6.35
C GLN A 175 23.77 -8.48 4.92
N GLU A 176 23.65 -9.35 3.92
CA GLU A 176 23.59 -8.93 2.52
C GLU A 176 22.33 -8.09 2.24
N ALA A 177 21.18 -8.51 2.77
CA ALA A 177 19.93 -7.76 2.66
C ALA A 177 20.04 -6.36 3.32
N GLN A 178 20.62 -6.26 4.51
CA GLN A 178 20.87 -4.98 5.16
C GLN A 178 21.83 -4.11 4.34
N ALA A 179 22.92 -4.69 3.83
CA ALA A 179 23.88 -3.96 3.00
C ALA A 179 23.30 -3.50 1.65
N ALA A 180 22.24 -4.15 1.15
CA ALA A 180 21.48 -3.68 0.00
C ALA A 180 20.57 -2.50 0.38
N LEU A 181 19.89 -2.58 1.53
CA LEU A 181 19.05 -1.51 2.06
C LEU A 181 19.85 -0.26 2.44
N ASP A 182 21.06 -0.41 2.97
CA ASP A 182 21.93 0.72 3.34
C ASP A 182 22.37 1.55 2.11
N ARG A 183 22.21 1.01 0.89
CA ARG A 183 22.44 1.74 -0.37
C ARG A 183 21.21 2.48 -0.86
N ASP A 184 20.04 2.26 -0.26
CA ASP A 184 18.83 2.96 -0.64
C ASP A 184 18.93 4.43 -0.24
N HIS A 185 18.68 5.28 -1.22
CA HIS A 185 18.61 6.72 -1.02
C HIS A 185 17.18 7.16 -1.30
N LEU A 186 16.35 7.33 -0.26
CA LEU A 186 14.92 7.64 -0.40
C LEU A 186 14.63 8.84 -1.33
N PRO A 187 15.35 9.97 -1.24
CA PRO A 187 15.18 11.06 -2.20
C PRO A 187 15.41 10.65 -3.66
N ALA A 188 16.33 9.71 -3.92
CA ALA A 188 16.58 9.22 -5.28
C ALA A 188 15.48 8.26 -5.75
N LEU A 189 14.95 7.41 -4.85
CA LEU A 189 13.80 6.55 -5.14
C LEU A 189 12.54 7.39 -5.43
N ALA A 190 12.27 8.40 -4.62
CA ALA A 190 11.17 9.35 -4.82
C ALA A 190 11.30 10.10 -6.15
N LEU A 191 12.50 10.60 -6.48
CA LEU A 191 12.75 11.26 -7.75
C LEU A 191 12.57 10.29 -8.94
N ALA A 192 12.99 9.04 -8.81
CA ALA A 192 12.76 8.02 -9.84
C ALA A 192 11.26 7.74 -10.05
N ALA A 193 10.47 7.70 -8.97
CA ALA A 193 9.01 7.59 -9.03
C ALA A 193 8.35 8.79 -9.71
N ILE A 194 8.79 10.01 -9.41
CA ILE A 194 8.31 11.23 -10.07
C ILE A 194 8.65 11.21 -11.57
N ARG A 195 9.89 10.87 -11.92
CA ARG A 195 10.34 10.87 -13.34
C ARG A 195 9.66 9.80 -14.19
N ALA A 196 9.22 8.70 -13.57
CA ALA A 196 8.49 7.64 -14.23
C ALA A 196 6.99 7.92 -14.37
N TYR A 197 6.46 8.95 -13.68
CA TYR A 197 5.05 9.33 -13.78
C TYR A 197 4.73 9.95 -15.15
N ASP A 198 3.77 9.34 -15.86
CA ASP A 198 3.23 9.85 -17.12
C ASP A 198 1.77 10.29 -16.94
N PRO A 199 1.46 11.61 -16.92
CA PRO A 199 0.10 12.09 -16.75
C PRO A 199 -0.84 11.70 -17.90
N GLN A 200 -0.33 11.43 -19.11
CA GLN A 200 -1.17 11.01 -20.24
C GLN A 200 -1.72 9.60 -20.04
N ILE A 201 -0.94 8.72 -19.41
CA ILE A 201 -1.41 7.38 -19.02
C ILE A 201 -2.53 7.53 -17.99
N SER A 202 -2.32 8.33 -16.95
CA SER A 202 -3.31 8.60 -15.89
C SER A 202 -4.60 9.21 -16.42
N LEU A 203 -4.52 10.15 -17.38
CA LEU A 203 -5.69 10.73 -18.05
C LEU A 203 -6.48 9.68 -18.83
N ARG A 204 -5.79 8.85 -19.62
CA ARG A 204 -6.43 7.77 -20.38
C ARG A 204 -7.13 6.77 -19.47
N VAL A 205 -6.49 6.41 -18.35
CA VAL A 205 -7.06 5.53 -17.33
C VAL A 205 -8.31 6.13 -16.69
N GLY A 206 -8.26 7.42 -16.33
CA GLY A 206 -9.42 8.11 -15.76
C GLY A 206 -10.61 8.20 -16.69
N ARG A 207 -10.37 8.47 -17.98
CA ARG A 207 -11.41 8.45 -19.02
C ARG A 207 -12.06 7.08 -19.15
N ALA A 208 -11.24 6.02 -19.20
CA ALA A 208 -11.74 4.65 -19.26
C ALA A 208 -12.55 4.28 -18.01
N PHE A 209 -12.07 4.67 -16.82
CA PHE A 209 -12.76 4.50 -15.55
C PHE A 209 -14.12 5.21 -15.53
N ALA A 210 -14.19 6.50 -15.87
CA ALA A 210 -15.43 7.26 -15.89
C ALA A 210 -16.46 6.68 -16.88
N ALA A 211 -16.00 6.32 -18.09
CA ALA A 211 -16.85 5.67 -19.10
C ALA A 211 -17.38 4.32 -18.63
N ARG A 212 -16.52 3.49 -18.01
CA ARG A 212 -16.92 2.18 -17.48
C ARG A 212 -17.90 2.30 -16.31
N MET A 213 -17.69 3.25 -15.41
CA MET A 213 -18.65 3.50 -14.33
C MET A 213 -20.01 3.97 -14.87
N GLN A 214 -20.01 4.84 -15.88
CA GLN A 214 -21.25 5.27 -16.52
C GLN A 214 -21.99 4.09 -17.14
N GLU A 215 -21.28 3.21 -17.87
CA GLU A 215 -21.84 1.99 -18.45
C GLU A 215 -22.46 1.07 -17.39
N LEU A 216 -21.76 0.86 -16.26
CA LEU A 216 -22.17 -0.09 -15.22
C LEU A 216 -23.29 0.43 -14.32
N TYR A 217 -23.30 1.74 -14.00
CA TYR A 217 -24.08 2.27 -12.88
C TYR A 217 -25.12 3.31 -13.28
N LEU A 218 -25.14 3.78 -14.54
CA LEU A 218 -26.24 4.63 -15.02
C LEU A 218 -27.55 3.85 -15.04
N GLU A 219 -27.52 2.63 -15.59
CA GLU A 219 -28.63 1.67 -15.60
C GLU A 219 -28.13 0.33 -15.05
N PRO A 220 -28.01 0.18 -13.71
CA PRO A 220 -27.40 -0.99 -13.12
C PRO A 220 -28.18 -2.26 -13.42
N ALA A 221 -27.46 -3.35 -13.63
CA ALA A 221 -28.04 -4.66 -13.92
C ALA A 221 -29.01 -5.10 -12.78
N PRO A 222 -30.10 -5.82 -13.12
CA PRO A 222 -31.03 -6.34 -12.11
C PRO A 222 -30.31 -7.17 -11.05
N GLY A 223 -30.59 -6.90 -9.77
CA GLY A 223 -29.99 -7.62 -8.64
C GLY A 223 -28.63 -7.09 -8.16
N MET A 224 -28.06 -6.07 -8.81
CA MET A 224 -26.85 -5.42 -8.33
C MET A 224 -27.11 -4.67 -7.01
N ASN A 225 -26.33 -4.97 -5.97
CA ASN A 225 -26.32 -4.17 -4.74
C ASN A 225 -25.38 -2.98 -4.93
N LEU A 226 -25.97 -1.82 -5.28
CA LEU A 226 -25.20 -0.60 -5.56
C LEU A 226 -24.38 -0.12 -4.36
N HIS A 227 -24.85 -0.38 -3.12
CA HIS A 227 -24.12 0.00 -1.92
C HIS A 227 -22.80 -0.78 -1.80
N ASP A 228 -22.82 -2.08 -2.07
CA ASP A 228 -21.63 -2.93 -2.04
C ASP A 228 -20.63 -2.52 -3.14
N GLU A 229 -21.12 -2.20 -4.33
CA GLU A 229 -20.26 -1.73 -5.43
C GLU A 229 -19.61 -0.38 -5.13
N ILE A 230 -20.37 0.57 -4.56
CA ILE A 230 -19.81 1.84 -4.07
C ILE A 230 -18.71 1.58 -3.04
N TYR A 231 -18.96 0.71 -2.06
CA TYR A 231 -17.98 0.40 -1.03
C TYR A 231 -16.69 -0.19 -1.63
N LYS A 232 -16.81 -1.11 -2.60
CA LYS A 232 -15.65 -1.68 -3.32
C LYS A 232 -14.87 -0.61 -4.06
N ILE A 233 -15.52 0.30 -4.78
CA ILE A 233 -14.86 1.40 -5.51
C ILE A 233 -14.12 2.32 -4.54
N MET A 234 -14.79 2.74 -3.47
CA MET A 234 -14.21 3.62 -2.45
C MET A 234 -12.98 2.98 -1.78
N GLY A 235 -13.02 1.68 -1.52
CA GLY A 235 -11.88 0.94 -0.96
C GLY A 235 -10.59 1.13 -1.77
N HIS A 236 -10.64 1.05 -3.10
CA HIS A 236 -9.46 1.27 -3.95
C HIS A 236 -9.05 2.74 -4.03
N GLN A 237 -10.02 3.65 -4.08
CA GLN A 237 -9.78 5.09 -4.18
C GLN A 237 -9.10 5.66 -2.94
N ILE A 238 -9.50 5.17 -1.76
CA ILE A 238 -8.86 5.54 -0.49
C ILE A 238 -7.38 5.15 -0.50
N LEU A 239 -7.00 4.01 -1.10
CA LEU A 239 -5.59 3.61 -1.19
C LEU A 239 -4.76 4.59 -2.04
N ILE A 240 -5.34 5.15 -3.11
CA ILE A 240 -4.69 6.15 -3.95
C ILE A 240 -4.43 7.43 -3.14
N THR A 241 -5.44 7.95 -2.44
CA THR A 241 -5.25 9.15 -1.62
C THR A 241 -4.28 8.92 -0.48
N LYS A 242 -4.40 7.79 0.23
CA LYS A 242 -3.45 7.43 1.29
C LYS A 242 -2.02 7.34 0.76
N SER A 243 -1.79 6.85 -0.47
CA SER A 243 -0.45 6.84 -1.06
C SER A 243 0.08 8.26 -1.31
N ARG A 244 -0.75 9.18 -1.81
CA ARG A 244 -0.35 10.59 -1.97
C ARG A 244 -0.10 11.26 -0.61
N GLN A 245 -0.92 10.95 0.39
CA GLN A 245 -0.73 11.44 1.75
C GLN A 245 0.60 10.96 2.35
N GLN A 246 0.92 9.66 2.25
CA GLN A 246 2.19 9.13 2.76
C GLN A 246 3.41 9.73 2.04
N PHE A 247 3.29 10.02 0.74
CA PHE A 247 4.33 10.74 0.02
C PHE A 247 4.52 12.18 0.53
N ALA A 248 3.42 12.89 0.81
CA ALA A 248 3.47 14.23 1.40
C ALA A 248 4.06 14.24 2.82
N GLU A 249 3.72 13.24 3.64
CA GLU A 249 4.26 13.06 4.99
C GLU A 249 5.77 12.81 4.94
N TRP A 250 6.22 11.90 4.06
CA TRP A 250 7.65 11.66 3.83
C TRP A 250 8.36 12.93 3.34
N ALA A 251 7.79 13.65 2.37
CA ALA A 251 8.34 14.90 1.85
C ALA A 251 8.55 15.94 2.97
N GLY A 252 7.61 16.02 3.91
CA GLY A 252 7.73 16.86 5.11
C GLY A 252 8.89 16.44 6.01
N GLN A 253 9.05 15.14 6.24
CA GLN A 253 10.15 14.59 7.05
C GLN A 253 11.51 14.73 6.36
N ALA A 254 11.56 14.64 5.02
CA ALA A 254 12.73 14.93 4.20
C ALA A 254 13.08 16.43 4.18
N GLY A 255 12.22 17.27 4.75
CA GLY A 255 12.44 18.70 4.93
C GLY A 255 12.33 19.49 3.63
N LEU A 256 11.47 19.06 2.69
CA LEU A 256 11.15 19.86 1.49
C LEU A 256 10.65 21.26 1.88
N LYS A 257 10.78 22.22 0.95
CA LYS A 257 10.39 23.61 1.22
C LYS A 257 8.88 23.73 1.53
N PRO A 258 8.48 24.72 2.35
CA PRO A 258 7.09 24.88 2.76
C PRO A 258 6.08 25.00 1.61
N ASP A 259 6.46 25.66 0.50
CA ASP A 259 5.64 25.81 -0.70
C ASP A 259 5.39 24.48 -1.42
N ALA A 260 6.42 23.64 -1.55
CA ALA A 260 6.27 22.29 -2.10
C ALA A 260 5.36 21.41 -1.21
N LEU A 261 5.47 21.54 0.12
CA LEU A 261 4.61 20.83 1.07
C LEU A 261 3.15 21.29 1.00
N GLU A 262 2.90 22.60 0.89
CA GLU A 262 1.56 23.15 0.70
C GLU A 262 0.93 22.66 -0.62
N ALA A 263 1.72 22.60 -1.69
CA ALA A 263 1.28 22.08 -2.99
C ALA A 263 0.89 20.59 -2.90
N LEU A 264 1.68 19.77 -2.20
CA LEU A 264 1.36 18.36 -1.94
C LEU A 264 0.10 18.19 -1.09
N GLN A 265 -0.09 19.00 -0.06
CA GLN A 265 -1.30 18.97 0.77
C GLN A 265 -2.56 19.35 -0.03
N SER A 266 -2.44 20.36 -0.91
CA SER A 266 -3.51 20.73 -1.85
C SER A 266 -3.86 19.60 -2.81
N LEU A 267 -2.85 18.89 -3.32
CA LEU A 267 -3.04 17.70 -4.15
C LEU A 267 -3.79 16.59 -3.40
N VAL A 268 -3.41 16.28 -2.16
CA VAL A 268 -4.09 15.28 -1.33
C VAL A 268 -5.56 15.65 -1.11
N ALA A 269 -5.84 16.91 -0.74
CA ALA A 269 -7.21 17.39 -0.56
C ALA A 269 -8.05 17.30 -1.85
N ARG A 270 -7.41 17.49 -3.02
CA ARG A 270 -8.08 17.36 -4.31
C ARG A 270 -8.39 15.91 -4.67
N TRP A 271 -7.50 14.97 -4.33
CA TRP A 271 -7.77 13.53 -4.42
C TRP A 271 -8.95 13.13 -3.53
N ASP A 272 -9.00 13.60 -2.28
CA ASP A 272 -10.14 13.36 -1.38
C ASP A 272 -11.46 13.88 -1.95
N LEU A 273 -11.46 15.07 -2.55
CA LEU A 273 -12.64 15.63 -3.20
C LEU A 273 -13.15 14.72 -4.32
N VAL A 274 -12.27 14.30 -5.23
CA VAL A 274 -12.66 13.40 -6.35
C VAL A 274 -13.17 12.07 -5.81
N ASN A 275 -12.56 11.51 -4.76
CA ASN A 275 -13.03 10.29 -4.11
C ASN A 275 -14.45 10.44 -3.55
N MET A 276 -14.77 11.58 -2.91
CA MET A 276 -16.12 11.84 -2.41
C MET A 276 -17.15 12.04 -3.54
N MET A 277 -16.72 12.53 -4.69
CA MET A 277 -17.61 12.70 -5.85
C MET A 277 -18.07 11.38 -6.43
N VAL A 278 -17.25 10.32 -6.39
CA VAL A 278 -17.56 9.03 -7.00
C VAL A 278 -18.84 8.38 -6.45
N PRO A 279 -19.02 8.18 -5.13
CA PRO A 279 -20.28 7.66 -4.60
C PRO A 279 -21.47 8.58 -4.91
N MET A 280 -21.27 9.89 -4.97
CA MET A 280 -22.33 10.84 -5.34
C MET A 280 -22.75 10.68 -6.80
N THR A 281 -21.79 10.56 -7.71
CA THR A 281 -22.02 10.34 -9.14
C THR A 281 -22.76 9.02 -9.37
N VAL A 282 -22.27 7.93 -8.75
CA VAL A 282 -22.91 6.60 -8.82
C VAL A 282 -24.31 6.61 -8.23
N GLY A 283 -24.53 7.27 -7.09
CA GLY A 283 -25.84 7.35 -6.45
C GLY A 283 -26.86 8.21 -7.21
N ARG A 284 -26.41 9.30 -7.85
CA ARG A 284 -27.28 10.21 -8.64
C ARG A 284 -27.70 9.62 -9.98
N ARG A 285 -26.87 8.77 -10.59
CA ARG A 285 -27.16 8.07 -11.85
C ARG A 285 -27.59 9.02 -12.97
N SER A 286 -26.79 10.05 -13.24
CA SER A 286 -27.04 10.96 -14.36
C SER A 286 -25.76 11.17 -15.18
N ALA A 287 -25.89 11.22 -16.51
CA ALA A 287 -24.76 11.41 -17.41
C ALA A 287 -23.93 12.67 -17.08
N ALA A 288 -24.60 13.78 -16.75
CA ALA A 288 -23.96 15.03 -16.38
C ALA A 288 -23.04 14.91 -15.14
N GLU A 289 -23.36 14.04 -14.19
CA GLU A 289 -22.50 13.83 -13.00
C GLU A 289 -21.26 13.00 -13.34
N TYR A 290 -21.32 12.10 -14.33
CA TYR A 290 -20.14 11.40 -14.84
C TYR A 290 -19.24 12.33 -15.65
N GLU A 291 -19.82 13.21 -16.47
CA GLU A 291 -19.09 14.26 -17.19
C GLU A 291 -18.36 15.18 -16.20
N ARG A 292 -19.07 15.67 -15.18
CA ARG A 292 -18.48 16.49 -14.11
C ARG A 292 -17.37 15.77 -13.35
N LEU A 293 -17.55 14.49 -13.04
CA LEU A 293 -16.51 13.70 -12.38
C LEU A 293 -15.25 13.60 -13.26
N LEU A 294 -15.41 13.37 -14.56
CA LEU A 294 -14.30 13.33 -15.50
C LEU A 294 -13.57 14.67 -15.57
N GLU A 295 -14.29 15.79 -15.68
CA GLU A 295 -13.68 17.12 -15.68
C GLU A 295 -12.86 17.39 -14.42
N GLU A 296 -13.38 17.04 -13.24
CA GLU A 296 -12.67 17.24 -11.98
C GLU A 296 -11.44 16.33 -11.87
N TYR A 297 -11.51 15.11 -12.39
CA TYR A 297 -10.38 14.19 -12.49
C TYR A 297 -9.29 14.70 -13.44
N GLU A 298 -9.65 15.22 -14.61
CA GLU A 298 -8.65 15.76 -15.56
C GLU A 298 -7.91 16.97 -14.97
N LYS A 299 -8.62 17.84 -14.23
CA LYS A 299 -8.00 18.94 -13.47
C LYS A 299 -7.06 18.42 -12.37
N LEU A 300 -7.47 17.37 -11.66
CA LEU A 300 -6.65 16.72 -10.64
C LEU A 300 -5.36 16.13 -11.21
N ILE A 301 -5.41 15.42 -12.33
CA ILE A 301 -4.20 14.84 -12.95
C ILE A 301 -3.25 15.93 -13.46
N SER A 302 -3.80 17.03 -13.97
CA SER A 302 -3.01 18.19 -14.37
C SER A 302 -2.31 18.84 -13.17
N LEU A 303 -3.02 18.98 -12.05
CA LEU A 303 -2.44 19.44 -10.79
C LEU A 303 -1.35 18.48 -10.27
N GLU A 304 -1.60 17.17 -10.26
CA GLU A 304 -0.63 16.16 -9.84
C GLU A 304 0.67 16.28 -10.65
N ALA A 305 0.58 16.41 -11.96
CA ALA A 305 1.76 16.59 -12.82
C ALA A 305 2.57 17.85 -12.44
N THR A 306 1.91 19.00 -12.27
CA THR A 306 2.58 20.25 -11.89
C THR A 306 3.24 20.17 -10.52
N VAL A 307 2.54 19.60 -9.53
CA VAL A 307 3.08 19.45 -8.16
C VAL A 307 4.26 18.50 -8.15
N LEU A 308 4.18 17.36 -8.84
CA LEU A 308 5.29 16.39 -8.91
C LEU A 308 6.49 16.94 -9.66
N GLU A 309 6.31 17.75 -10.71
CA GLU A 309 7.41 18.44 -11.40
C GLU A 309 8.15 19.40 -10.46
N GLN A 310 7.42 20.21 -9.69
CA GLN A 310 8.00 21.14 -8.71
C GLN A 310 8.79 20.38 -7.63
N VAL A 311 8.21 19.33 -7.06
CA VAL A 311 8.87 18.48 -6.06
C VAL A 311 10.10 17.79 -6.65
N GLY A 312 10.00 17.29 -7.89
CA GLY A 312 11.11 16.65 -8.60
C GLY A 312 12.31 17.59 -8.78
N ALA A 313 12.06 18.82 -9.22
CA ALA A 313 13.09 19.84 -9.36
C ALA A 313 13.79 20.17 -8.03
N GLU A 314 13.04 20.21 -6.92
CA GLU A 314 13.65 20.42 -5.60
C GLU A 314 14.52 19.25 -5.16
N LEU A 315 14.04 18.01 -5.35
CA LEU A 315 14.81 16.81 -5.01
C LEU A 315 16.12 16.73 -5.81
N GLU A 316 16.11 17.12 -7.08
CA GLU A 316 17.31 17.20 -7.92
C GLU A 316 18.36 18.17 -7.35
N ILE A 317 17.93 19.36 -6.93
CA ILE A 317 18.81 20.36 -6.30
C ILE A 317 19.45 19.78 -5.03
N ARG A 318 18.64 19.17 -4.15
CA ARG A 318 19.13 18.59 -2.89
C ARG A 318 20.11 17.45 -3.10
N LEU A 319 19.82 16.56 -4.05
CA LEU A 319 20.71 15.46 -4.41
C LEU A 319 22.05 15.98 -4.95
N ALA A 320 22.02 17.05 -5.75
CA ALA A 320 23.24 17.69 -6.25
C ALA A 320 24.06 18.35 -5.11
N GLU A 321 23.40 19.03 -4.16
CA GLU A 321 24.05 19.63 -2.98
C GLU A 321 24.71 18.57 -2.10
N GLN A 322 24.04 17.44 -1.85
CA GLN A 322 24.59 16.30 -1.09
C GLN A 322 25.81 15.68 -1.79
N ALA A 323 25.76 15.52 -3.11
CA ALA A 323 26.88 14.99 -3.89
C ALA A 323 28.12 15.91 -3.83
N GLN A 324 27.92 17.23 -3.78
CA GLN A 324 29.01 18.20 -3.63
C GLN A 324 29.64 18.14 -2.23
N GLN A 325 28.83 18.03 -1.17
CA GLN A 325 29.33 17.91 0.22
C GLN A 325 30.17 16.65 0.44
N HIS A 326 29.89 15.56 -0.28
CA HIS A 326 30.69 14.32 -0.21
C HIS A 326 31.92 14.33 -1.11
N SER A 327 32.08 15.35 -1.97
CA SER A 327 33.21 15.48 -2.90
C SER A 327 34.31 16.43 -2.40
N GLU A 328 34.06 17.21 -1.34
CA GLU A 328 35.08 18.08 -0.74
C GLU A 328 36.09 17.26 0.10
N PRO A 329 37.41 17.34 -0.19
CA PRO A 329 38.42 16.63 0.58
C PRO A 329 38.48 17.16 2.01
N GLN A 330 38.36 16.28 3.00
CA GLN A 330 38.57 16.66 4.40
C GLN A 330 39.96 17.29 4.55
N PRO A 331 40.08 18.48 5.18
CA PRO A 331 41.37 19.11 5.38
C PRO A 331 42.26 18.16 6.18
N ALA A 332 43.45 17.86 5.63
CA ALA A 332 44.41 16.96 6.26
C ALA A 332 44.65 17.42 7.71
N PRO A 333 44.62 16.49 8.69
CA PRO A 333 44.84 16.87 10.08
C PRO A 333 46.21 17.55 10.17
N HIS A 334 46.22 18.81 10.58
CA HIS A 334 47.45 19.54 10.86
C HIS A 334 48.19 18.80 11.97
N GLY A 335 49.21 18.02 11.57
CA GLY A 335 50.14 17.39 12.48
C GLY A 335 50.83 18.47 13.31
N ARG A 336 50.74 18.32 14.63
CA ARG A 336 51.60 19.03 15.59
C ARG A 336 52.79 18.18 15.94
#